data_AF-A0A6C0KQD4-F1
#
_entry.id   AF-A0A6C0KQD4-F1
#
_cell.length_a   1.000
_cell.length_b   1.000
_cell.length_c   1.000
_cell.angle_alpha   90.00
_cell.angle_beta   90.00
_cell.angle_gamma   90.00
#
_symmetry.space_group_name_H-M   'P 1'
#
loop_
_entity.id
_entity.type
_entity.pdbx_description
1 polymer ?
#
loop_
_entity_poly.entity_id
_entity_poly.type
_entity_poly.pdbx_seq_one_letter_code
_entity_poly.pdbx_strand_id
1 'polypeptide(L)'
;MNSFMNSYFGPLPREYCVYFLILAVFFGILFVISLFSIATFIIMHYKKINSLFIVNSFLILFNTFLGYLANRLLYTMCVKSI
;
A
#
# COMPACT_ATOMS: atom_id res chain seq x y z
N MET A 1 23.29 -16.88 16.41
CA MET A 1 22.27 -16.29 15.53
C MET A 1 20.98 -17.07 15.75
N ASN A 2 20.00 -16.51 16.47
CA ASN A 2 18.84 -17.24 16.98
C ASN A 2 17.98 -17.83 15.85
N SER A 3 17.52 -19.08 16.02
CA SER A 3 16.65 -19.82 15.10
C SER A 3 15.39 -19.04 14.69
N PHE A 4 14.94 -18.11 15.53
CA PHE A 4 13.86 -17.16 15.26
C PHE A 4 14.11 -16.28 14.03
N MET A 5 15.33 -15.77 13.81
CA MET A 5 15.60 -14.95 12.63
C MET A 5 15.59 -15.77 11.34
N ASN A 6 16.08 -17.02 11.38
CA ASN A 6 16.10 -17.88 10.19
C ASN A 6 14.72 -18.44 9.82
N SER A 7 13.78 -18.52 10.77
CA SER A 7 12.41 -18.95 10.50
C SER A 7 11.54 -17.79 10.00
N TYR A 8 11.75 -16.58 10.53
CA TYR A 8 10.97 -15.39 10.14
C TYR A 8 11.51 -14.68 8.88
N PHE A 9 12.84 -14.65 8.70
CA PHE A 9 13.52 -14.13 7.50
C PHE A 9 14.03 -15.25 6.59
N GLY A 10 13.58 -16.49 6.81
CA GLY A 10 13.89 -17.62 5.93
C GLY A 10 13.26 -17.48 4.54
N PRO A 11 13.65 -18.32 3.58
CA PRO A 11 13.13 -18.27 2.22
C PRO A 11 11.60 -18.41 2.25
N LEU A 12 10.94 -17.36 1.78
CA LEU A 12 9.49 -17.23 1.82
C LEU A 12 8.85 -18.33 0.97
N PRO A 13 7.98 -19.19 1.53
CA PRO A 13 7.31 -20.24 0.76
C PRO A 13 6.49 -19.62 -0.39
N ARG A 14 6.46 -20.29 -1.55
CA ARG A 14 5.79 -19.79 -2.77
C ARG A 14 4.31 -19.46 -2.57
N GLU A 15 3.66 -20.03 -1.57
CA GLU A 15 2.25 -19.75 -1.25
C GLU A 15 2.03 -18.29 -0.83
N TYR A 16 3.02 -17.67 -0.19
CA TYR A 16 2.93 -16.28 0.24
C TYR A 16 3.08 -15.27 -0.91
N CYS A 17 3.69 -15.65 -2.04
CA CYS A 17 3.76 -14.80 -3.24
C CYS A 17 2.37 -14.34 -3.69
N VAL A 18 1.42 -15.27 -3.78
CA VAL A 18 0.05 -14.98 -4.22
C VAL A 18 -0.66 -14.08 -3.19
N TYR A 19 -0.37 -14.28 -1.90
CA TYR A 19 -0.87 -13.41 -0.84
C TYR A 19 -0.39 -11.96 -0.98
N PHE A 20 0.91 -11.74 -1.23
CA PHE A 20 1.44 -10.38 -1.47
C PHE A 20 0.86 -9.73 -2.72
N LEU A 21 0.55 -10.51 -3.76
CA LEU A 21 -0.14 -10.01 -4.95
C LEU A 21 -1.56 -9.52 -4.60
N ILE A 22 -2.32 -10.32 -3.85
CA ILE A 22 -3.68 -9.95 -3.41
C ILE A 22 -3.62 -8.68 -2.55
N LEU A 23 -2.66 -8.60 -1.62
CA LEU A 23 -2.46 -7.41 -0.80
C LEU A 23 -2.10 -6.19 -1.66
N ALA A 24 -1.21 -6.34 -2.64
CA ALA A 24 -0.86 -5.26 -3.56
C ALA A 24 -2.11 -4.76 -4.30
N VAL A 25 -2.90 -5.65 -4.89
CA VAL A 25 -4.14 -5.28 -5.59
C VAL A 25 -5.12 -4.58 -4.63
N PHE A 26 -5.26 -5.07 -3.40
CA PHE A 26 -6.13 -4.47 -2.39
C PHE A 26 -5.71 -3.03 -2.04
N PHE A 27 -4.43 -2.79 -1.76
CA PHE A 27 -3.90 -1.44 -1.51
C PHE A 27 -4.00 -0.53 -2.75
N GLY A 28 -3.86 -1.09 -3.95
CA GLY A 28 -4.08 -0.37 -5.21
C GLY A 28 -5.53 0.10 -5.37
N ILE A 29 -6.51 -0.76 -5.07
CA ILE A 29 -7.94 -0.39 -5.11
C ILE A 29 -8.25 0.68 -4.06
N LEU A 30 -7.74 0.52 -2.83
CA LEU A 30 -7.89 1.52 -1.77
C LEU A 30 -7.31 2.88 -2.18
N PHE A 31 -6.14 2.90 -2.82
CA PHE A 31 -5.53 4.13 -3.33
C PHE A 31 -6.48 4.84 -4.32
N VAL A 32 -7.08 4.10 -5.27
CA VAL A 32 -8.04 4.67 -6.24
C VAL A 32 -9.28 5.23 -5.53
N ILE A 33 -9.85 4.50 -4.57
CA ILE A 33 -11.01 4.95 -3.80
C ILE A 33 -10.68 6.22 -3.00
N SER A 34 -9.51 6.26 -2.33
CA SER A 34 -9.06 7.46 -1.61
C SER A 34 -8.89 8.66 -2.55
N LEU A 35 -8.35 8.45 -3.75
CA LEU A 35 -8.18 9.49 -4.76
C LEU A 35 -9.51 10.08 -5.21
N PHE A 36 -10.49 9.21 -5.51
CA PHE A 36 -11.85 9.64 -5.85
C PHE A 36 -12.52 10.38 -4.68
N SER A 37 -12.41 9.86 -3.46
CA SER A 37 -13.01 10.48 -2.27
C SER A 37 -12.44 11.87 -1.98
N ILE A 38 -11.13 12.05 -2.18
CA ILE A 38 -10.48 13.35 -1.97
C ILE A 38 -10.91 14.32 -3.08
N ALA A 39 -10.94 13.86 -4.34
CA ALA A 39 -11.35 14.68 -5.48
C ALA A 39 -12.81 15.17 -5.35
N THR A 40 -13.75 14.28 -5.00
CA THR A 40 -15.17 14.65 -4.81
C THR A 40 -15.35 15.61 -3.65
N PHE A 41 -14.61 15.43 -2.55
CA PHE A 41 -14.67 16.32 -1.39
C PHE A 41 -14.14 17.72 -1.71
N ILE A 42 -13.05 17.83 -2.48
CA ILE A 42 -12.49 19.11 -2.93
C ILE A 42 -13.50 19.86 -3.81
N ILE A 43 -14.16 19.16 -4.74
CA ILE A 43 -15.15 19.76 -5.66
C ILE A 43 -16.41 20.23 -4.90
N MET A 44 -16.96 19.41 -4.00
CA MET A 44 -18.15 19.75 -3.23
C MET A 44 -17.90 20.81 -2.14
N HIS A 45 -16.71 20.83 -1.54
CA HIS A 45 -16.40 21.68 -0.37
C HIS A 45 -15.24 22.66 -0.61
N TYR A 46 -15.13 23.21 -1.83
CA TYR A 46 -14.06 24.15 -2.24
C TYR A 46 -13.87 25.36 -1.30
N LYS A 47 -14.93 25.83 -0.64
CA LYS A 47 -14.88 26.97 0.31
C LYS A 47 -14.43 26.61 1.74
N LYS A 48 -14.37 25.33 2.10
CA LYS A 48 -14.04 24.84 3.46
C LYS A 48 -12.73 24.03 3.51
N ILE A 49 -11.90 24.13 2.48
CA ILE A 49 -10.63 23.41 2.44
C ILE A 49 -9.67 24.05 3.44
N ASN A 50 -9.33 23.26 4.46
CA ASN A 50 -8.39 23.65 5.50
C ASN A 50 -7.00 23.09 5.19
N SER A 51 -5.92 23.76 5.60
CA SER A 51 -4.54 23.27 5.38
C SER A 51 -4.32 21.88 5.98
N LEU A 52 -4.94 21.61 7.13
CA LEU A 52 -4.94 20.30 7.79
C LEU A 52 -5.56 19.19 6.92
N PHE A 53 -6.63 19.51 6.18
CA PHE A 53 -7.31 18.55 5.31
C PHE A 53 -6.44 18.16 4.12
N ILE A 54 -5.71 19.12 3.55
CA ILE A 54 -4.77 18.89 2.46
C ILE A 54 -3.62 17.99 2.91
N VAL A 55 -3.02 18.28 4.07
CA VAL A 55 -1.91 17.48 4.62
C VAL A 55 -2.35 16.05 4.94
N ASN A 56 -3.52 15.87 5.57
CA ASN A 56 -4.05 14.54 5.85
C ASN A 56 -4.36 13.76 4.56
N SER A 57 -4.98 14.42 3.57
CA SER A 57 -5.29 13.80 2.28
C SER A 57 -4.02 13.33 1.56
N PHE A 58 -2.97 14.16 1.59
CA PHE A 58 -1.67 13.81 1.03
C PHE A 58 -1.02 12.64 1.76
N LEU A 59 -1.04 12.63 3.10
CA LEU A 59 -0.52 11.52 3.91
C LEU A 59 -1.24 10.20 3.63
N ILE A 60 -2.57 10.22 3.50
CA ILE A 60 -3.37 9.03 3.19
C ILE A 60 -3.03 8.48 1.80
N LEU A 61 -2.93 9.36 0.79
CA LEU A 61 -2.51 8.97 -0.56
C LEU A 61 -1.09 8.41 -0.57
N PHE A 62 -0.17 9.06 0.14
CA PHE A 62 1.21 8.61 0.23
C PHE A 62 1.35 7.26 0.93
N ASN A 63 0.58 7.04 2.01
CA ASN A 63 0.59 5.78 2.75
C ASN A 63 0.04 4.61 1.91
N THR A 64 -1.11 4.81 1.27
CA THR A 64 -1.71 3.79 0.38
C THR A 64 -0.85 3.50 -0.84
N PHE A 65 -0.19 4.52 -1.40
CA PHE A 65 0.78 4.36 -2.49
C PHE A 65 2.03 3.59 -2.07
N LEU A 66 2.61 3.90 -0.91
CA LEU A 66 3.74 3.16 -0.34
C LEU A 66 3.36 1.71 -0.05
N GLY A 67 2.16 1.47 0.50
CA GLY A 67 1.62 0.13 0.72
C GLY A 67 1.52 -0.69 -0.57
N TYR A 68 1.01 -0.08 -1.64
CA TYR A 68 0.99 -0.72 -2.97
C TYR A 68 2.40 -1.03 -3.48
N LEU A 69 3.32 -0.07 -3.42
CA LEU A 69 4.70 -0.23 -3.87
C LEU A 69 5.43 -1.33 -3.10
N ALA A 70 5.36 -1.32 -1.78
CA ALA A 70 6.00 -2.31 -0.92
C ALA A 70 5.47 -3.72 -1.23
N ASN A 71 4.16 -3.90 -1.32
CA ASN A 71 3.56 -5.21 -1.63
C ASN A 71 3.90 -5.69 -3.05
N ARG A 72 3.99 -4.78 -4.03
CA ARG A 72 4.43 -5.14 -5.39
C ARG A 72 5.92 -5.49 -5.45
N LEU A 73 6.76 -4.79 -4.70
CA LEU A 73 8.19 -5.10 -4.55
C LEU A 73 8.36 -6.49 -3.93
N LEU A 74 7.66 -6.78 -2.84
CA LEU A 74 7.62 -8.10 -2.18
C LEU A 74 7.19 -9.21 -3.16
N TYR A 75 6.13 -8.98 -3.94
CA TYR A 75 5.71 -9.91 -4.98
C TYR A 75 6.82 -10.16 -6.02
N THR A 76 7.41 -9.09 -6.58
CA THR A 76 8.47 -9.24 -7.58
C THR A 76 9.73 -9.92 -7.05
N MET A 77 10.10 -9.67 -5.79
CA MET A 77 11.23 -10.34 -5.13
C MET A 77 10.95 -11.84 -4.95
N CYS A 78 9.75 -12.18 -4.51
CA CYS A 78 9.33 -13.56 -4.30
C CYS A 78 9.23 -14.35 -5.63
N VAL A 79 8.82 -13.70 -6.74
CA VAL A 79 8.80 -14.33 -8.07
C VAL A 79 10.20 -14.45 -8.69
N LYS A 80 11.11 -13.49 -8.44
CA LYS A 80 12.47 -13.46 -9.00
C LYS A 80 13.53 -14.19 -8.17
N SER A 81 13.26 -14.57 -6.92
CA SER A 81 14.17 -15.41 -6.12
C SER A 81 14.12 -16.90 -6.50
N ILE A 82 13.46 -17.20 -7.61
CA ILE A 82 13.36 -18.48 -8.31
C ILE A 82 14.26 -18.39 -9.55
#